data_AF-A0A2S1KRH8-F1
#
_entry.id   AF-A0A2S1KRH8-F1
#
_cell.length_a   1.000
_cell.length_b   1.000
_cell.length_c   1.000
_cell.angle_alpha   90.00
_cell.angle_beta   90.00
_cell.angle_gamma   90.00
#
_symmetry.space_group_name_H-M   'P 1'
#
loop_
_entity.id
_entity.type
_entity.pdbx_description
1 polymer ?
#
loop_
_entity_poly.entity_id
_entity_poly.type
_entity_poly.pdbx_seq_one_letter_code
_entity_poly.pdbx_strand_id
1 'polypeptide(L)' 'MKLSSWINQQLKQQNKSVYWLAKETGIATSTLYAVMNGNNKALGLERLIKVAIALDADLNELKK' A
#
# COMPACT_ATOMS: atom_id res chain seq x y z
N MET A 1 5.30 -12.15 -2.80
CA MET A 1 5.94 -10.82 -2.87
C MET A 1 5.75 -10.12 -1.51
N LYS A 2 6.67 -9.27 -1.04
CA LYS A 2 6.42 -8.48 0.20
C LYS A 2 5.41 -7.37 -0.07
N LEU A 3 4.52 -7.09 0.89
CA LEU A 3 3.51 -6.02 0.78
C LEU A 3 4.12 -4.66 0.42
N SER A 4 5.24 -4.29 1.07
CA SER A 4 5.95 -3.04 0.77
C SER A 4 6.47 -2.99 -0.68
N SER A 5 6.97 -4.11 -1.21
CA SER A 5 7.42 -4.21 -2.60
C SER A 5 6.25 -4.05 -3.57
N TRP A 6 5.10 -4.66 -3.27
CA TRP A 6 3.89 -4.55 -4.06
C TRP A 6 3.37 -3.10 -4.10
N ILE A 7 3.22 -2.45 -2.95
CA ILE A 7 2.79 -1.04 -2.87
C ILE A 7 3.76 -0.13 -3.67
N ASN A 8 5.07 -0.31 -3.49
CA ASN A 8 6.07 0.48 -4.22
C ASN A 8 5.98 0.28 -5.74
N GLN A 9 5.76 -0.96 -6.19
CA GLN A 9 5.63 -1.27 -7.61
C GLN A 9 4.41 -0.57 -8.21
N GLN A 10 3.25 -0.68 -7.56
CA GLN A 10 2.01 -0.06 -8.01
C GLN A 10 2.12 1.47 -8.06
N LEU A 11 2.70 2.07 -7.02
CA LEU A 11 2.95 3.52 -6.98
C LEU A 11 3.87 3.99 -8.11
N LYS A 12 4.95 3.25 -8.39
CA LYS A 12 5.87 3.58 -9.49
C LYS A 12 5.22 3.46 -10.85
N GLN A 13 4.45 2.40 -11.10
CA GLN A 13 3.75 2.18 -12.37
C GLN A 13 2.75 3.30 -12.67
N GLN A 14 2.16 3.89 -11.63
CA GLN A 14 1.16 4.95 -11.75
C GLN A 14 1.73 6.36 -11.53
N ASN A 15 3.05 6.50 -11.35
CA ASN A 15 3.72 7.76 -11.02
C ASN A 15 3.11 8.49 -9.81
N LYS A 16 2.71 7.73 -8.78
CA LYS A 16 2.09 8.22 -7.54
C LYS A 16 3.06 8.14 -6.37
N SER A 17 2.88 9.01 -5.39
CA SER A 17 3.72 9.03 -4.18
C SER A 17 3.02 8.36 -3.00
N VAL A 18 3.79 8.03 -1.95
CA VAL A 18 3.21 7.56 -0.67
C VAL A 18 2.30 8.62 -0.04
N TYR A 19 2.58 9.91 -0.24
CA TYR A 19 1.72 11.01 0.21
C TYR A 19 0.38 11.03 -0.54
N TRP A 20 0.40 10.74 -1.84
CA TRP A 20 -0.83 10.58 -2.62
C TRP A 20 -1.66 9.42 -2.05
N LEU A 21 -1.04 8.29 -1.75
CA LEU A 21 -1.72 7.14 -1.16
C LEU A 21 -2.32 7.45 0.22
N ALA A 22 -1.59 8.19 1.06
CA ALA A 22 -2.07 8.64 2.37
C ALA A 22 -3.34 9.49 2.23
N LYS A 23 -3.34 10.44 1.29
CA LYS A 23 -4.48 11.31 1.01
C LYS A 23 -5.69 10.52 0.51
N GLU A 24 -5.47 9.59 -0.42
CA GLU A 24 -6.56 8.83 -1.04
C GLU A 24 -7.20 7.80 -0.10
N THR A 25 -6.38 7.15 0.72
CA THR A 25 -6.84 6.07 1.62
C THR A 25 -7.27 6.56 3.01
N GLY A 26 -6.94 7.80 3.37
CA GLY A 26 -7.07 8.33 4.72
C GLY A 26 -6.13 7.67 5.74
N ILE A 27 -5.15 6.86 5.29
CA ILE A 27 -4.17 6.21 6.16
C ILE A 27 -3.05 7.20 6.46
N ALA A 28 -2.68 7.32 7.74
CA ALA A 28 -1.58 8.18 8.16
C ALA A 28 -0.29 7.81 7.43
N THR A 29 0.43 8.82 6.94
CA THR A 29 1.70 8.63 6.21
C THR A 29 2.72 7.84 7.03
N SER A 30 2.74 8.03 8.36
CA SER A 30 3.59 7.26 9.28
C SER A 30 3.26 5.76 9.28
N THR A 31 1.98 5.39 9.18
CA THR A 31 1.54 4.00 9.06
C THR A 31 1.99 3.40 7.73
N LEU A 32 1.86 4.16 6.62
CA LEU A 32 2.34 3.70 5.31
C LEU A 32 3.86 3.51 5.32
N TYR A 33 4.64 4.46 5.84
CA TYR A 33 6.09 4.31 5.94
C TYR A 33 6.52 3.15 6.86
N ALA A 34 5.79 2.88 7.94
CA ALA A 34 6.05 1.71 8.78
C ALA A 34 5.92 0.40 7.98
N VAL A 35 4.91 0.30 7.12
CA VAL A 35 4.73 -0.83 6.19
C VAL A 35 5.87 -0.87 5.19
N MET A 36 6.20 0.27 4.57
CA MET A 36 7.30 0.36 3.60
C MET A 36 8.64 -0.12 4.19
N ASN A 37 8.85 0.12 5.48
CA ASN A 37 10.03 -0.30 6.25
C ASN A 37 9.94 -1.75 6.77
N GLY A 38 8.93 -2.53 6.35
CA GLY A 38 8.80 -3.95 6.66
C GLY A 38 7.89 -4.29 7.84
N ASN A 39 7.30 -3.31 8.53
CA ASN A 39 6.30 -3.55 9.56
C ASN A 39 4.90 -3.74 8.96
N ASN A 40 4.71 -4.86 8.27
CA ASN A 40 3.47 -5.17 7.55
C ASN A 40 2.27 -5.37 8.48
N LYS A 41 2.48 -5.67 9.77
CA LYS A 41 1.40 -5.81 10.76
C LYS A 41 0.64 -4.50 11.02
N ALA A 42 1.18 -3.36 10.61
CA ALA A 42 0.53 -2.06 10.72
C ALA A 42 -0.67 -1.89 9.76
N LEU A 43 -0.72 -2.67 8.67
CA LEU A 43 -1.81 -2.71 7.71
C LEU A 43 -2.74 -3.89 8.02
N GLY A 44 -3.79 -3.65 8.82
CA GLY A 44 -4.90 -4.60 8.95
C GLY A 44 -5.66 -4.75 7.63
N LEU A 45 -6.47 -5.83 7.51
CA LEU A 45 -7.17 -6.18 6.26
C LEU A 45 -8.00 -5.03 5.68
N GLU A 46 -8.75 -4.31 6.50
CA GLU A 46 -9.57 -3.17 6.05
C GLU A 46 -8.73 -2.10 5.35
N ARG A 47 -7.60 -1.72 5.94
CA ARG A 47 -6.68 -0.73 5.38
C ARG A 47 -5.98 -1.27 4.14
N LEU A 48 -5.68 -2.56 4.09
CA LEU A 48 -5.12 -3.21 2.89
C LEU A 48 -6.10 -3.17 1.71
N ILE A 49 -7.39 -3.42 1.97
CA ILE A 49 -8.45 -3.28 0.95
C ILE A 49 -8.52 -1.84 0.44
N LYS A 50 -8.47 -0.83 1.32
CA LYS A 50 -8.43 0.60 0.93
C LYS A 50 -7.25 0.91 0.02
N VAL A 51 -6.06 0.39 0.35
CA VAL A 51 -4.85 0.55 -0.48
C VAL A 51 -5.05 -0.08 -1.85
N ALA A 52 -5.62 -1.29 -1.92
CA ALA A 52 -5.87 -1.97 -3.19
C ALA A 52 -6.87 -1.23 -4.08
N ILE A 53 -7.97 -0.73 -3.49
CA ILE A 53 -8.95 0.09 -4.19
C ILE A 53 -8.30 1.38 -4.72
N ALA A 54 -7.54 2.09 -3.89
CA ALA A 54 -6.89 3.33 -4.30
C ALA A 54 -5.88 3.10 -5.43
N LEU A 55 -5.16 1.97 -5.42
CA LEU A 55 -4.19 1.63 -6.45
C LEU A 55 -4.82 0.91 -7.66
N ASP A 56 -6.13 0.66 -7.67
CA ASP A 56 -6.81 -0.16 -8.69
C ASP A 56 -6.05 -1.47 -8.97
N ALA A 57 -5.67 -2.18 -7.91
CA ALA A 57 -4.75 -3.32 -7.98
C ALA A 57 -5.31 -4.58 -7.30
N ASP A 58 -5.01 -5.76 -7.86
CA ASP A 58 -5.50 -7.04 -7.35
C ASP A 58 -4.59 -7.58 -6.20
N LEU A 59 -5.18 -7.75 -5.01
CA LEU A 59 -4.50 -8.34 -3.86
C LEU A 59 -4.06 -9.79 -4.08
N ASN A 60 -4.61 -10.51 -5.06
CA ASN A 60 -4.15 -11.86 -5.41
C ASN A 60 -2.69 -11.87 -5.89
N GLU A 61 -2.15 -10.74 -6.35
CA GLU A 61 -0.73 -10.60 -6.68
C GLU A 61 0.20 -10.87 -5.48
N LEU A 62 -0.31 -10.73 -4.25
CA LEU A 62 0.44 -11.02 -3.02
C LEU A 62 0.54 -12.52 -2.72
N LYS A 63 -0.28 -13.38 -3.34
CA LYS A 63 -0.30 -14.84 -3.08
C LYS A 63 0.89 -15.59 -3.71
N LYS A 64 1.66 -14.94 -4.58
CA LYS A 64 2.84 -15.52 -5.25
C LYS A 64 4.12 -15.40 -4.45
#